data_AF-A0A9W8L2W7-F1
#
_entry.id   AF-A0A9W8L2W7-F1
#
_cell.length_a   1.000
_cell.length_b   1.000
_cell.length_c   1.000
_cell.angle_alpha   90.00
_cell.angle_beta   90.00
_cell.angle_gamma   90.00
#
_symmetry.space_group_name_H-M   'P 1'
#
loop_
_entity.id
_entity.type
_entity.pdbx_description
1 polymer ?
#
loop_
_entity_poly.entity_id
_entity_poly.type
_entity_poly.pdbx_seq_one_letter_code
_entity_poly.pdbx_strand_id
1 'polypeptide(L)'
;MQMHNQALPATSDGRKSEDDNNSPAASNSATGELKITFLMVNTEKCIRTFAPDDTVLHAKEALINDWPDNFGSKPPTTLNLRILYLGHFLEDSATLRGKQFYSHKMGTARGVSTG
;
A
#
# COMPACT_ATOMS: atom_id res chain seq x y z
N MET A 1 -28.92 49.30 -48.34
CA MET A 1 -29.06 48.26 -49.37
C MET A 1 -27.85 47.34 -49.27
N GLN A 2 -28.05 46.11 -48.78
CA GLN A 2 -27.54 44.84 -49.31
C GLN A 2 -27.93 43.78 -48.26
N MET A 3 -28.86 42.89 -48.63
CA MET A 3 -29.27 41.70 -47.88
C MET A 3 -28.46 40.50 -48.37
N HIS A 4 -28.04 39.58 -47.51
CA HIS A 4 -27.64 38.19 -47.82
C HIS A 4 -27.83 37.33 -46.54
N ASN A 5 -28.92 36.57 -46.44
CA ASN A 5 -29.06 35.10 -46.65
C ASN A 5 -28.60 34.24 -45.45
N GLN A 6 -29.52 33.81 -44.56
CA GLN A 6 -30.38 32.60 -44.60
C GLN A 6 -29.73 31.32 -44.03
N ALA A 7 -30.31 30.76 -42.96
CA ALA A 7 -30.86 29.39 -42.85
C ALA A 7 -30.89 28.85 -41.38
N LEU A 8 -32.08 28.54 -40.87
CA LEU A 8 -32.36 27.52 -39.83
C LEU A 8 -33.42 26.59 -40.44
N PRO A 9 -33.40 25.25 -40.22
CA PRO A 9 -34.21 24.71 -39.12
C PRO A 9 -33.80 23.34 -38.51
N ALA A 10 -34.27 23.13 -37.26
CA ALA A 10 -34.90 21.93 -36.69
C ALA A 10 -34.14 20.59 -36.45
N THR A 11 -34.04 20.28 -35.15
CA THR A 11 -34.52 19.05 -34.46
C THR A 11 -33.69 17.75 -34.54
N SER A 12 -33.80 16.98 -33.43
CA SER A 12 -33.34 15.61 -33.13
C SER A 12 -31.83 15.48 -32.90
N ASP A 13 -31.35 14.97 -31.76
CA ASP A 13 -31.73 13.68 -31.20
C ASP A 13 -31.42 13.65 -29.70
N GLY A 14 -32.37 13.20 -28.89
CA GLY A 14 -32.12 12.82 -27.51
C GLY A 14 -31.49 11.43 -27.46
N ARG A 15 -30.37 11.28 -26.75
CA ARG A 15 -29.97 9.99 -26.20
C ARG A 15 -29.81 10.09 -24.70
N LYS A 16 -30.78 9.49 -24.03
CA LYS A 16 -30.80 9.13 -22.62
C LYS A 16 -30.45 7.65 -22.54
N SER A 17 -29.59 7.30 -21.57
CA SER A 17 -29.37 5.93 -21.04
C SER A 17 -28.63 4.99 -22.02
N GLU A 18 -27.83 4.01 -21.62
CA GLU A 18 -27.94 3.06 -20.51
C GLU A 18 -26.56 2.58 -20.04
N ASP A 19 -26.51 2.22 -18.75
CA ASP A 19 -25.60 1.28 -18.09
C ASP A 19 -24.78 0.36 -19.01
N ASP A 20 -23.46 0.55 -19.00
CA ASP A 20 -22.52 -0.57 -19.15
C ASP A 20 -21.68 -0.67 -17.89
N ASN A 21 -22.27 -1.39 -16.95
CA ASN A 21 -21.66 -2.09 -15.83
C ASN A 21 -20.54 -3.01 -16.34
N ASN A 22 -19.40 -2.44 -16.70
CA ASN A 22 -18.13 -3.14 -16.63
C ASN A 22 -17.46 -2.70 -15.34
N SER A 23 -17.93 -3.25 -14.23
CA SER A 23 -17.14 -3.34 -13.01
C SER A 23 -15.92 -4.18 -13.35
N PRO A 24 -14.69 -3.63 -13.49
CA PRO A 24 -13.53 -4.48 -13.37
C PRO A 24 -13.63 -5.01 -11.94
N ALA A 25 -13.91 -6.31 -11.79
CA ALA A 25 -13.58 -7.02 -10.58
C ALA A 25 -12.16 -6.56 -10.24
N ALA A 26 -12.01 -5.78 -9.17
CA ALA A 26 -10.74 -5.23 -8.75
C ALA A 26 -9.86 -6.41 -8.36
N SER A 27 -9.22 -7.00 -9.36
CA SER A 27 -7.94 -7.64 -9.22
C SER A 27 -7.04 -6.55 -8.67
N ASN A 28 -6.97 -6.45 -7.34
CA ASN A 28 -5.98 -5.68 -6.61
C ASN A 28 -4.58 -6.29 -6.87
N SER A 29 -4.16 -6.32 -8.13
CA SER A 29 -2.76 -6.20 -8.53
C SER A 29 -2.40 -4.74 -8.27
N ALA A 30 -2.23 -4.41 -6.99
CA ALA A 30 -1.74 -3.12 -6.59
C ALA A 30 -0.29 -3.01 -7.06
N THR A 31 -0.08 -2.55 -8.28
CA THR A 31 1.15 -1.88 -8.73
C THR A 31 1.27 -0.52 -8.00
N GLY A 32 1.09 -0.54 -6.68
CA GLY A 32 0.92 0.63 -5.85
C GLY A 32 2.12 0.78 -4.96
N GLU A 33 2.75 1.94 -5.00
CA GLU A 33 3.84 2.31 -4.10
C GLU A 33 3.35 2.40 -2.64
N LEU A 34 4.06 1.73 -1.73
CA LEU A 34 3.84 1.77 -0.28
C LEU A 34 4.87 2.69 0.37
N LYS A 35 4.39 3.80 0.94
CA LYS A 35 5.24 4.75 1.68
C LYS A 35 5.37 4.32 3.14
N ILE A 36 6.55 3.86 3.54
CA ILE A 36 6.88 3.42 4.91
C ILE A 36 7.69 4.52 5.61
N THR A 37 7.25 4.89 6.81
CA THR A 37 8.02 5.76 7.71
C THR A 37 8.72 4.91 8.75
N PHE A 38 10.05 4.83 8.70
CA PHE A 38 10.86 4.23 9.76
C PHE A 38 11.06 5.24 10.88
N LEU A 39 10.94 4.75 12.11
CA LEU A 39 11.10 5.54 13.33
C LEU A 39 12.20 4.93 14.19
N MET A 40 13.16 5.75 14.59
CA MET A 40 14.19 5.37 15.57
C MET A 40 13.77 5.77 16.99
N VAL A 41 14.39 5.16 18.00
CA VAL A 41 14.12 5.42 19.43
C VAL A 41 14.38 6.87 19.85
N ASN A 42 15.25 7.57 19.11
CA ASN A 42 15.55 8.98 19.27
C ASN A 42 14.52 9.90 18.55
N THR A 43 13.39 9.35 18.09
CA THR A 43 12.30 10.04 17.35
C THR A 43 12.63 10.47 15.93
N GLU A 44 13.83 10.17 15.45
CA GLU A 44 14.24 10.44 14.07
C GLU A 44 13.47 9.57 13.09
N LYS A 45 13.17 10.14 11.92
CA LYS A 45 12.32 9.50 10.91
C LYS A 45 13.00 9.48 9.55
N CYS A 46 12.81 8.39 8.83
CA CYS A 46 13.19 8.26 7.44
C CYS A 46 11.99 7.69 6.69
N ILE A 47 11.63 8.31 5.58
CA ILE A 47 10.52 7.83 4.75
C ILE A 47 11.08 7.21 3.50
N ARG A 48 10.59 6.01 3.17
CA ARG A 48 10.94 5.27 1.96
C ARG A 48 9.70 4.75 1.28
N THR A 49 9.86 4.44 0.00
CA THR A 49 8.81 3.87 -0.83
C THR A 49 9.22 2.48 -1.26
N PHE A 50 8.31 1.52 -1.15
CA PHE A 50 8.52 0.11 -1.49
C PHE A 50 7.34 -0.42 -2.29
N ALA A 51 7.50 -1.56 -2.95
CA ALA A 51 6.38 -2.33 -3.45
C ALA A 51 5.75 -3.15 -2.31
N PRO A 52 4.42 -3.41 -2.32
CA PRO A 52 3.75 -4.25 -1.32
C PRO A 52 4.28 -5.69 -1.32
N ASP A 53 4.75 -6.16 -2.46
CA ASP A 53 5.28 -7.51 -2.63
C ASP A 53 6.77 -7.60 -2.26
N ASP A 54 7.42 -6.48 -1.96
CA ASP A 54 8.79 -6.49 -1.43
C ASP A 54 8.80 -7.17 -0.07
N THR A 55 9.92 -7.85 0.21
CA THR A 55 10.13 -8.49 1.51
C THR A 55 10.64 -7.49 2.54
N VAL A 56 10.41 -7.82 3.80
CA VAL A 56 11.00 -7.09 4.93
C VAL A 56 12.53 -7.11 4.85
N LEU A 57 13.12 -8.22 4.39
CA LEU A 57 14.57 -8.29 4.14
C LEU A 57 15.03 -7.20 3.18
N HIS A 58 14.31 -7.02 2.06
CA HIS A 58 14.65 -5.99 1.08
C HIS A 58 14.54 -4.58 1.68
N ALA A 59 13.52 -4.32 2.50
CA ALA A 59 13.39 -3.06 3.23
C ALA A 59 14.54 -2.82 4.21
N LYS A 60 15.02 -3.86 4.90
CA LYS A 60 16.19 -3.78 5.79
C LYS A 60 17.47 -3.48 5.01
N GLU A 61 17.67 -4.16 3.89
CA GLU A 61 18.82 -3.93 3.01
C GLU A 61 18.83 -2.50 2.49
N ALA A 62 17.68 -2.01 2.00
CA ALA A 62 17.54 -0.63 1.55
C ALA A 62 17.87 0.38 2.66
N LEU A 63 17.39 0.14 3.89
CA LEU A 63 17.68 1.00 5.03
C LEU A 63 19.16 0.96 5.42
N ILE A 64 19.81 -0.20 5.39
CA ILE A 64 21.24 -0.33 5.67
C ILE A 64 22.08 0.31 4.57
N ASN A 65 21.70 0.14 3.31
CA ASN A 65 22.43 0.70 2.16
C ASN A 65 22.43 2.23 2.21
N ASP A 66 21.29 2.84 2.50
CA ASP A 66 21.12 4.28 2.65
C ASP A 66 20.71 4.63 4.09
N TRP A 67 21.63 4.34 5.01
CA TRP A 67 21.46 4.54 6.45
C TRP A 67 21.45 6.05 6.75
N PRO A 68 20.35 6.60 7.28
CA PRO A 68 20.24 8.03 7.53
C PRO A 68 21.27 8.51 8.57
N ASP A 69 21.95 9.63 8.32
CA ASP A 69 22.97 10.19 9.23
C ASP A 69 22.40 10.51 10.63
N ASN A 70 21.12 10.88 10.69
CA ASN A 70 20.40 11.15 11.93
C ASN A 70 20.03 9.89 12.74
N PHE A 71 20.17 8.69 12.17
CA PHE A 71 19.85 7.44 12.87
C PHE A 71 21.00 6.94 13.75
N GLY A 72 22.17 7.59 13.70
CA GLY A 72 23.35 7.21 14.46
C GLY A 72 24.11 6.05 13.80
N SER A 73 24.71 5.17 14.61
CA SER A 73 25.58 4.10 14.09
C SER A 73 24.82 3.09 13.24
N LYS A 74 25.25 2.95 11.99
CA LYS A 74 24.75 1.94 11.05
C LYS A 74 25.00 0.51 11.57
N PRO A 75 23.98 -0.37 11.59
CA PRO A 75 24.17 -1.77 11.94
C PRO A 75 25.14 -2.48 10.97
N PRO A 76 25.96 -3.44 11.46
CA PRO A 76 26.93 -4.14 10.60
C PRO A 76 26.27 -5.13 9.63
N THR A 77 25.11 -5.69 9.99
CA THR A 77 24.36 -6.63 9.16
C THR A 77 22.85 -6.43 9.30
N THR A 78 22.09 -6.92 8.32
CA THR A 78 20.61 -6.93 8.34
C THR A 78 20.03 -7.73 9.51
N LEU A 79 20.75 -8.74 10.01
CA LEU A 79 20.33 -9.56 11.16
C LEU A 79 20.33 -8.77 12.48
N ASN A 80 21.15 -7.71 12.57
CA ASN A 80 21.19 -6.82 13.73
C ASN A 80 20.08 -5.76 13.69
N LEU A 81 19.32 -5.67 12.60
CA LEU A 81 18.22 -4.74 12.43
C LEU A 81 16.88 -5.47 12.59
N ARG A 82 16.05 -5.02 13.52
CA ARG A 82 14.68 -5.51 13.71
C ARG A 82 13.70 -4.40 13.40
N ILE A 83 12.71 -4.68 12.56
CA ILE A 83 11.63 -3.75 12.25
C ILE A 83 10.43 -4.15 13.12
N LEU A 84 9.89 -3.18 13.84
CA LEU A 84 8.68 -3.34 14.65
C LEU A 84 7.53 -2.60 13.98
N TYR A 85 6.40 -3.27 13.80
CA TYR A 85 5.17 -2.66 13.31
C TYR A 85 4.01 -3.05 14.23
N LEU A 86 3.38 -2.04 14.85
CA LEU A 86 2.24 -2.19 15.77
C LEU A 86 2.44 -3.24 16.87
N GLY A 87 3.65 -3.29 17.44
CA GLY A 87 3.99 -4.22 18.51
C GLY A 87 4.44 -5.61 18.04
N HIS A 88 4.50 -5.86 16.73
CA HIS A 88 5.00 -7.12 16.17
C HIS A 88 6.33 -6.93 15.44
N PHE A 89 7.28 -7.83 15.69
CA PHE A 89 8.51 -7.88 14.92
C PHE A 89 8.23 -8.49 13.55
N LEU A 90 8.69 -7.80 12.51
CA LEU A 90 8.56 -8.27 11.14
C LEU A 90 9.68 -9.27 10.82
N GLU A 91 9.29 -10.43 10.27
CA GLU A 91 10.21 -11.47 9.80
C GLU A 91 10.72 -11.15 8.39
N ASP A 92 11.97 -11.49 8.12
CA ASP A 92 12.66 -11.21 6.85
C ASP A 92 11.94 -11.80 5.62
N SER A 93 11.30 -12.95 5.80
CA SER A 93 10.56 -13.68 4.75
C SER A 93 9.17 -13.09 4.46
N ALA A 94 8.65 -12.23 5.33
CA ALA A 94 7.32 -11.63 5.18
C ALA A 94 7.32 -10.53 4.11
N THR A 95 6.18 -10.37 3.44
CA THR A 95 5.97 -9.28 2.47
C THR A 95 5.49 -8.02 3.19
N LEU A 96 5.73 -6.85 2.60
CA LEU A 96 5.23 -5.56 3.10
C LEU A 96 3.71 -5.38 2.95
N ARG A 97 3.03 -6.36 2.34
CA ARG A 97 1.59 -6.38 2.14
C ARG A 97 0.88 -6.50 3.49
N GLY A 98 0.34 -5.37 3.95
CA GLY A 98 -0.19 -5.14 5.31
C GLY A 98 -1.23 -6.11 5.89
N LYS A 99 -1.67 -7.13 5.15
CA LYS A 99 -2.59 -8.17 5.64
C LYS A 99 -1.91 -9.31 6.41
N GLN A 100 -0.60 -9.54 6.22
CA GLN A 100 0.08 -10.65 6.90
C GLN A 100 0.48 -10.35 8.34
N PHE A 101 0.60 -9.07 8.73
CA PHE A 101 1.13 -8.68 10.04
C PHE A 101 0.14 -8.88 11.21
N TYR A 102 -1.15 -9.07 10.93
CA TYR A 102 -2.20 -9.28 11.93
C TYR A 102 -2.68 -10.72 12.06
N SER A 103 -2.01 -11.69 11.43
CA SER A 103 -2.34 -13.11 11.63
C SER A 103 -1.79 -13.61 12.96
N HIS A 104 -2.17 -12.94 14.06
CA HIS A 104 -2.30 -13.65 15.31
C HIS A 104 -3.32 -14.74 15.04
N LYS A 105 -2.87 -16.00 15.09
CA LYS A 105 -3.76 -17.13 15.28
C LYS A 105 -4.66 -16.76 16.45
N MET A 106 -5.88 -16.36 16.14
CA MET A 106 -6.96 -16.31 17.11
C MET A 106 -6.93 -17.69 17.76
N GLY A 107 -6.51 -17.73 19.03
CA GLY A 107 -6.48 -18.97 19.78
C GLY A 107 -7.86 -19.59 19.61
N THR A 108 -7.93 -20.72 18.92
CA THR A 108 -9.12 -21.55 18.88
C THR A 108 -9.36 -21.95 20.32
N ALA A 109 -10.19 -21.16 21.02
CA ALA A 109 -10.75 -21.53 22.30
C ALA A 109 -11.55 -22.80 22.02
N ARG A 110 -10.90 -23.94 22.29
CA ARG A 110 -11.51 -25.26 22.19
C ARG A 110 -12.70 -25.25 23.13
N GLY A 111 -13.89 -25.38 22.55
CA GLY A 111 -15.11 -25.56 23.31
C GLY A 111 -14.92 -26.70 24.30
N VAL A 112 -15.17 -26.40 25.57
CA VAL A 112 -15.49 -27.43 26.56
C VAL A 112 -16.94 -27.17 26.95
N SER A 113 -17.85 -27.76 26.16
CA SER A 113 -19.22 -27.98 26.59
C SER A 113 -19.16 -29.24 27.45
N THR A 114 -19.24 -29.09 28.76
CA THR A 114 -19.48 -30.21 29.67
C THR A 114 -20.90 -30.02 30.19
N GLY A 115 -21.75 -31.00 29.87
CA GLY A 115 -23.18 -30.99 30.20
C GLY A 115 -23.48 -31.42 31.62
#